data_AF-A0A363T772-F1
#
_entry.id   AF-A0A363T772-F1
#
_cell.length_a   1.000
_cell.length_b   1.000
_cell.length_c   1.000
_cell.angle_alpha   90.00
_cell.angle_beta   90.00
_cell.angle_gamma   90.00
#
_symmetry.space_group_name_H-M   'P 1'
#
loop_
_entity.id
_entity.type
_entity.pdbx_description
1 polymer ?
#
loop_
_entity_poly.entity_id
_entity_poly.type
_entity_poly.pdbx_seq_one_letter_code
_entity_poly.pdbx_strand_id
1 'polypeptide(L)'
;MEKHWYWLGAFIVVGILLGAGVLFLVTRPPWGEPIRLNPPPTAAPITVYVSGKVNQPGLYSLPQGSRVNDAIQAADGFSVDADRNALNLAELLSDGQQINVTGLPDPTPTGWSVRSVPTYAGMINVNTADLAQLESLPGIGPTLAQAILDYRVNYGPFTRIEDVMKVQGVGQAKFEAIKDLITVGTSP
;
A
#
# COMPACT_ATOMS: atom_id res chain seq x y z
N MET A 1 77.69 -72.75 16.21
CA MET A 1 77.85 -71.47 15.51
C MET A 1 76.53 -71.10 14.80
N GLU A 2 75.42 -70.97 15.53
CA GLU A 2 74.07 -70.89 14.89
C GLU A 2 73.24 -69.64 15.28
N LYS A 3 73.74 -68.79 16.19
CA LYS A 3 72.98 -67.62 16.69
C LYS A 3 73.01 -66.39 15.77
N HIS A 4 73.92 -66.33 14.79
CA HIS A 4 74.14 -65.12 13.96
C HIS A 4 73.08 -64.94 12.85
N TRP A 5 72.50 -66.03 12.34
CA TRP A 5 71.48 -65.98 11.29
C TRP A 5 70.14 -65.38 11.77
N TYR A 6 69.81 -65.58 13.07
CA TYR A 6 68.63 -64.98 13.69
C TYR A 6 68.72 -63.45 13.77
N TRP A 7 69.90 -62.92 14.06
CA TRP A 7 70.13 -61.47 14.08
C TRP A 7 70.04 -60.86 12.69
N LEU A 8 70.58 -61.53 11.66
CA LEU A 8 70.45 -61.09 10.28
C LEU A 8 68.98 -61.07 9.80
N GLY A 9 68.21 -62.11 10.13
CA GLY A 9 66.78 -62.17 9.84
C GLY A 9 65.98 -61.08 10.55
N ALA A 10 66.31 -60.79 11.81
CA ALA A 10 65.66 -59.74 12.58
C ALA A 10 65.86 -58.34 11.96
N PHE A 11 67.06 -58.01 11.49
CA PHE A 11 67.31 -56.71 10.84
C PHE A 11 66.55 -56.53 9.53
N ILE A 12 66.40 -57.60 8.73
CA ILE A 12 65.61 -57.55 7.49
C ILE A 12 64.13 -57.30 7.80
N VAL A 13 63.58 -58.00 8.79
CA VAL A 13 62.17 -57.83 9.21
C VAL A 13 61.94 -56.41 9.75
N VAL A 14 62.86 -55.89 10.57
CA VAL A 14 62.79 -54.50 11.05
C VAL A 14 62.87 -53.51 9.89
N GLY A 15 63.77 -53.72 8.92
CA GLY A 15 63.89 -52.89 7.73
C GLY A 15 62.61 -52.87 6.89
N ILE A 16 61.97 -54.03 6.70
CA ILE A 16 60.69 -54.14 5.98
C ILE A 16 59.56 -53.45 6.75
N LEU A 17 59.49 -53.62 8.08
CA LEU A 17 58.46 -52.98 8.91
C LEU A 17 58.63 -51.46 8.94
N LEU A 18 59.86 -50.96 9.01
CA LEU A 18 60.15 -49.53 8.91
C LEU A 18 59.81 -48.99 7.51
N GLY A 19 60.18 -49.72 6.46
CA GLY A 19 59.85 -49.35 5.08
C GLY A 19 58.35 -49.31 4.81
N ALA A 20 57.61 -50.33 5.28
CA ALA A 20 56.16 -50.39 5.19
C ALA A 20 55.48 -49.31 6.05
N GLY A 21 56.03 -49.00 7.23
CA GLY A 21 55.54 -47.93 8.10
C GLY A 21 55.69 -46.55 7.46
N VAL A 22 56.84 -46.26 6.85
CA VAL A 22 57.07 -45.02 6.10
C VAL A 22 56.16 -44.95 4.87
N LEU A 23 56.06 -46.04 4.11
CA LEU A 23 55.19 -46.11 2.93
C LEU A 23 53.73 -45.89 3.33
N PHE A 24 53.27 -46.49 4.42
CA PHE A 24 51.94 -46.28 4.95
C PHE A 24 51.71 -44.85 5.41
N LEU A 25 52.71 -44.19 6.01
CA LEU A 25 52.61 -42.80 6.45
C LEU A 25 52.53 -41.81 5.28
N VAL A 26 53.27 -42.07 4.20
CA VAL A 26 53.29 -41.23 2.99
C VAL A 26 52.05 -41.45 2.11
N THR A 27 51.48 -42.65 2.13
CA THR A 27 50.30 -43.00 1.32
C THR A 27 48.97 -42.82 2.07
N ARG A 28 48.98 -42.29 3.31
CA ARG A 28 47.72 -42.01 4.02
C ARG A 28 46.92 -40.98 3.23
N PRO A 29 45.64 -41.27 2.92
CA PRO A 29 44.78 -40.23 2.39
C PRO A 29 44.75 -39.07 3.40
N PRO A 30 44.85 -37.81 2.94
CA PRO A 30 44.81 -36.67 3.84
C PRO A 30 43.51 -36.72 4.64
N TRP A 31 43.64 -36.71 5.97
CA TRP A 31 42.50 -36.62 6.86
C TRP A 31 42.04 -35.17 6.92
N GLY A 32 40.78 -34.96 6.55
CA GLY A 32 40.13 -33.67 6.57
C GLY A 32 39.05 -33.63 5.51
N GLU A 33 37.84 -33.27 5.90
CA GLU A 33 36.88 -32.81 4.91
C GLU A 33 37.38 -31.47 4.36
N PRO A 34 37.43 -31.29 3.03
CA PRO A 34 37.77 -29.99 2.46
C PRO A 34 36.76 -28.97 3.00
N ILE A 35 37.25 -27.90 3.62
CA ILE A 35 36.39 -26.78 4.05
C ILE A 35 35.75 -26.20 2.80
N ARG A 36 34.48 -26.52 2.57
CA ARG A 36 33.70 -25.92 1.50
C ARG A 36 33.24 -24.55 1.96
N LEU A 37 33.89 -23.51 1.43
CA LEU A 37 33.42 -22.14 1.56
C LEU A 37 32.20 -21.98 0.66
N ASN A 38 31.01 -22.14 1.22
CA ASN A 38 29.80 -21.69 0.54
C ASN A 38 29.84 -20.16 0.52
N PRO A 39 29.59 -19.51 -0.63
CA PRO A 39 29.42 -18.07 -0.65
C PRO A 39 28.30 -17.69 0.33
N PRO A 40 28.43 -16.57 1.06
CA PRO A 40 27.37 -16.11 1.93
C PRO A 40 26.09 -15.90 1.10
N PRO A 41 24.90 -16.24 1.63
CA PRO A 41 23.65 -16.00 0.93
C PRO A 41 23.53 -14.51 0.61
N THR A 42 23.65 -14.16 -0.66
CA THR A 42 23.43 -12.79 -1.13
C THR A 42 21.93 -12.57 -1.19
N ALA A 43 21.44 -11.55 -0.51
CA ALA A 43 20.05 -11.14 -0.58
C ALA A 43 19.64 -10.95 -2.05
N ALA A 44 18.58 -11.63 -2.47
CA ALA A 44 18.04 -11.46 -3.82
C ALA A 44 17.48 -10.03 -3.98
N PRO A 45 17.64 -9.40 -5.15
CA PRO A 45 17.04 -8.10 -5.40
C PRO A 45 15.52 -8.22 -5.43
N ILE A 46 14.85 -7.15 -5.00
CA ILE A 46 13.40 -7.01 -5.07
C ILE A 46 13.00 -6.37 -6.40
N THR A 47 11.82 -6.70 -6.89
CA THR A 47 11.24 -6.12 -8.11
C THR A 47 10.04 -5.26 -7.75
N VAL A 48 10.04 -4.00 -8.17
CA VAL A 48 8.95 -3.05 -7.91
C VAL A 48 8.46 -2.42 -9.21
N TYR A 49 7.18 -2.05 -9.24
CA TYR A 49 6.59 -1.35 -10.38
C TYR A 49 6.36 0.13 -10.03
N VAL A 50 6.95 1.04 -10.80
CA VAL A 50 6.78 2.49 -10.62
C VAL A 50 5.88 3.03 -11.74
N SER A 51 4.76 3.65 -11.34
CA SER A 51 3.75 4.19 -12.24
C SER A 51 3.39 5.64 -11.90
N GLY A 52 2.72 6.33 -12.82
CA GLY A 52 2.21 7.68 -12.60
C GLY A 52 3.16 8.77 -13.10
N LYS A 53 3.27 9.89 -12.36
CA LYS A 53 4.04 11.08 -12.73
C LYS A 53 5.53 10.96 -12.40
N VAL A 54 6.20 9.98 -13.00
CA VAL A 54 7.67 9.84 -13.00
C VAL A 54 8.21 9.99 -14.42
N ASN A 55 9.52 10.23 -14.56
CA ASN A 55 10.13 10.40 -15.88
C ASN A 55 10.12 9.10 -16.69
N GLN A 56 10.39 7.96 -16.04
CA GLN A 56 10.38 6.64 -16.68
C GLN A 56 9.55 5.64 -15.86
N PRO A 57 8.26 5.46 -16.19
CA PRO A 57 7.44 4.42 -15.58
C PRO A 57 7.90 3.02 -16.04
N GLY A 58 7.94 2.05 -15.14
CA GLY A 58 8.42 0.70 -15.47
C GLY A 58 8.66 -0.21 -14.27
N LEU A 59 9.14 -1.42 -14.55
CA LEU A 59 9.63 -2.35 -13.53
C LEU A 59 11.10 -2.08 -13.24
N TYR A 60 11.47 -2.07 -11.96
CA TYR A 60 12.83 -1.85 -11.49
C TYR A 60 13.26 -2.96 -10.53
N SER A 61 14.52 -3.40 -10.66
CA SER A 61 15.14 -4.34 -9.74
C SER A 61 16.08 -3.60 -8.81
N LEU A 62 15.82 -3.68 -7.51
CA LEU A 62 16.50 -2.91 -6.47
C LEU A 62 17.06 -3.84 -5.39
N PRO A 63 18.12 -3.45 -4.67
CA PRO A 63 18.60 -4.19 -3.51
C PRO A 63 17.52 -4.37 -2.44
N GLN A 64 17.57 -5.49 -1.72
CA GLN A 64 16.70 -5.70 -0.57
C GLN A 64 16.96 -4.62 0.50
N GLY A 65 15.89 -4.00 1.00
CA GLY A 65 15.97 -2.89 1.96
C GLY A 65 16.02 -1.50 1.32
N SER A 66 15.93 -1.40 -0.01
CA SER A 66 15.70 -0.13 -0.70
C SER A 66 14.42 0.56 -0.24
N ARG A 67 14.39 1.88 -0.33
CA ARG A 67 13.24 2.72 0.03
C ARG A 67 12.55 3.28 -1.22
N VAL A 68 11.35 3.82 -1.05
CA VAL A 68 10.57 4.45 -2.13
C VAL A 68 11.41 5.48 -2.90
N ASN A 69 12.22 6.29 -2.21
CA ASN A 69 13.14 7.23 -2.86
C ASN A 69 14.07 6.57 -3.89
N ASP A 70 14.60 5.38 -3.58
CA ASP A 70 15.54 4.68 -4.46
C ASP A 70 14.84 4.20 -5.73
N ALA A 71 13.59 3.75 -5.62
CA ALA A 71 12.77 3.39 -6.78
C ALA A 71 12.42 4.60 -7.64
N ILE A 72 12.12 5.74 -7.03
CA ILE A 72 11.86 6.97 -7.80
C ILE A 72 13.13 7.47 -8.49
N GLN A 73 14.30 7.40 -7.84
CA GLN A 73 15.57 7.72 -8.50
C GLN A 73 15.88 6.76 -9.65
N ALA A 74 15.60 5.47 -9.51
CA ALA A 74 15.73 4.50 -10.60
C ALA A 74 14.79 4.82 -11.79
N ALA A 75 13.63 5.44 -11.51
CA ALA A 75 12.70 5.98 -12.51
C ALA A 75 13.10 7.36 -13.09
N ASP A 76 14.38 7.75 -12.95
CA ASP A 76 14.95 9.05 -13.33
C ASP A 76 14.29 10.24 -12.61
N GLY A 77 13.67 9.99 -11.46
CA GLY A 77 13.04 10.99 -10.62
C GLY A 77 11.58 11.30 -10.98
N PHE A 78 11.07 12.31 -10.28
CA PHE A 78 9.73 12.83 -10.45
C PHE A 78 9.58 13.63 -11.75
N SER A 79 8.42 13.52 -12.39
CA SER A 79 8.02 14.45 -13.45
C SER A 79 7.79 15.86 -12.89
N VAL A 80 7.73 16.86 -13.78
CA VAL A 80 7.49 18.28 -13.43
C VAL A 80 6.16 18.47 -12.71
N ASP A 81 5.15 17.69 -13.09
CA ASP A 81 3.78 17.78 -12.56
C ASP A 81 3.54 16.81 -11.40
N ALA A 82 4.57 16.21 -10.81
CA ALA A 82 4.41 15.20 -9.78
C ALA A 82 4.18 15.81 -8.39
N ASP A 83 3.23 15.24 -7.64
CA ASP A 83 3.08 15.55 -6.22
C ASP A 83 4.08 14.72 -5.39
N ARG A 84 5.17 15.37 -4.98
CA ARG A 84 6.24 14.74 -4.18
C ARG A 84 5.80 14.44 -2.74
N ASN A 85 4.75 15.10 -2.25
CA ASN A 85 4.28 14.92 -0.88
C ASN A 85 3.25 13.79 -0.75
N ALA A 86 2.75 13.29 -1.87
CA ALA A 86 1.77 12.20 -1.89
C ALA A 86 2.35 10.85 -1.46
N LEU A 87 3.69 10.71 -1.44
CA LEU A 87 4.37 9.45 -1.11
C LEU A 87 5.33 9.62 0.06
N ASN A 88 5.39 8.59 0.91
CA ASN A 88 6.41 8.46 1.92
C ASN A 88 7.72 7.95 1.31
N LEU A 89 8.61 8.87 0.92
CA LEU A 89 9.89 8.52 0.26
C LEU A 89 10.83 7.67 1.13
N ALA A 90 10.63 7.69 2.44
CA ALA A 90 11.40 6.89 3.39
C ALA A 90 10.81 5.50 3.63
N GLU A 91 9.67 5.14 3.06
CA GLU A 91 9.09 3.81 3.26
C GLU A 91 9.99 2.72 2.64
N LEU A 92 10.13 1.59 3.34
CA LEU A 92 10.88 0.43 2.84
C LEU A 92 10.07 -0.28 1.75
N LEU A 93 10.76 -0.75 0.72
CA LEU A 93 10.16 -1.47 -0.38
C LEU A 93 10.11 -2.97 -0.10
N SER A 94 8.98 -3.56 -0.51
CA SER A 94 8.76 -5.00 -0.56
C SER A 94 8.80 -5.50 -1.99
N ASP A 95 9.14 -6.77 -2.17
CA ASP A 95 9.08 -7.41 -3.49
C ASP A 95 7.64 -7.44 -4.03
N GLY A 96 7.48 -7.14 -5.32
CA GLY A 96 6.19 -7.03 -5.99
C GLY A 96 5.41 -5.75 -5.67
N GLN A 97 5.98 -4.80 -4.91
CA GLN A 97 5.29 -3.55 -4.56
C GLN A 97 5.09 -2.65 -5.78
N GLN A 98 3.90 -2.02 -5.87
CA GLN A 98 3.59 -0.98 -6.83
C GLN A 98 3.63 0.40 -6.16
N ILE A 99 4.31 1.35 -6.79
CA ILE A 99 4.43 2.74 -6.37
C ILE A 99 3.72 3.60 -7.42
N ASN A 100 2.65 4.28 -7.02
CA ASN A 100 1.93 5.18 -7.91
C ASN A 100 2.17 6.64 -7.52
N VAL A 101 2.82 7.40 -8.39
CA VAL A 101 3.06 8.83 -8.20
C VAL A 101 1.90 9.63 -8.77
N THR A 102 1.12 10.26 -7.91
CA THR A 102 0.06 11.19 -8.31
C THR A 102 0.64 12.51 -8.81
N GLY A 103 -0.10 13.20 -9.68
CA GLY A 103 0.25 14.55 -10.07
C GLY A 103 -0.10 15.57 -8.99
N LEU A 104 0.50 16.76 -9.09
CA LEU A 104 0.01 17.93 -8.39
C LEU A 104 -1.48 18.05 -8.71
N PRO A 105 -2.34 18.36 -7.71
CA PRO A 105 -3.69 18.78 -8.04
C PRO A 105 -3.56 19.93 -9.02
N ASP A 106 -4.22 19.82 -10.17
CA ASP A 106 -4.29 20.95 -11.09
C ASP A 106 -4.67 22.17 -10.25
N PRO A 107 -4.10 23.35 -10.52
CA PRO A 107 -4.78 24.57 -10.15
C PRO A 107 -6.05 24.56 -10.99
N THR A 108 -7.07 23.82 -10.53
CA THR A 108 -8.44 24.21 -10.75
C THR A 108 -8.39 25.69 -10.51
N PRO A 109 -8.77 26.53 -11.49
CA PRO A 109 -9.10 27.88 -11.14
C PRO A 109 -10.01 27.73 -9.92
N THR A 110 -9.96 28.67 -9.00
CA THR A 110 -11.09 28.95 -8.13
C THR A 110 -12.33 29.37 -8.97
N GLY A 111 -12.54 28.78 -10.16
CA GLY A 111 -13.83 28.43 -10.65
C GLY A 111 -14.49 27.74 -9.49
N TRP A 112 -15.51 28.42 -9.01
CA TRP A 112 -16.52 27.90 -8.14
C TRP A 112 -16.59 26.40 -8.42
N SER A 113 -16.53 25.61 -7.35
CA SER A 113 -17.27 24.38 -7.40
C SER A 113 -18.66 24.83 -7.83
N VAL A 114 -18.93 24.78 -9.14
CA VAL A 114 -20.22 24.39 -9.62
C VAL A 114 -20.28 23.01 -9.04
N ARG A 115 -20.71 22.97 -7.77
CA ARG A 115 -21.36 21.86 -7.14
C ARG A 115 -22.16 21.36 -8.32
N SER A 116 -21.74 20.24 -8.89
CA SER A 116 -22.65 19.43 -9.68
C SER A 116 -23.87 19.47 -8.79
N VAL A 117 -24.90 20.21 -9.17
CA VAL A 117 -26.18 20.12 -8.52
C VAL A 117 -26.59 18.78 -9.10
N PRO A 118 -26.45 17.65 -8.39
CA PRO A 118 -27.13 16.45 -8.78
C PRO A 118 -28.52 16.92 -9.13
N THR A 119 -28.83 16.82 -10.41
CA THR A 119 -30.18 16.96 -10.89
C THR A 119 -30.80 15.70 -10.32
N TYR A 120 -31.29 15.80 -9.07
CA TYR A 120 -31.97 14.72 -8.41
C TYR A 120 -33.24 14.54 -9.21
N ALA A 121 -33.18 13.63 -10.19
CA ALA A 121 -34.33 13.13 -10.92
C ALA A 121 -35.17 12.21 -10.00
N GLY A 122 -35.37 12.62 -8.75
CA GLY A 122 -35.94 11.84 -7.67
C GLY A 122 -36.21 12.69 -6.43
N MET A 123 -37.07 12.18 -5.56
CA MET A 123 -37.51 12.87 -4.33
C MET A 123 -36.31 13.12 -3.40
N ILE A 124 -36.22 14.33 -2.85
CA ILE A 124 -35.20 14.77 -1.92
C ILE A 124 -35.49 14.19 -0.54
N ASN A 125 -34.56 13.39 -0.01
CA ASN A 125 -34.75 12.81 1.31
C ASN A 125 -34.50 13.86 2.41
N VAL A 126 -35.53 14.27 3.14
CA VAL A 126 -35.46 15.31 4.18
C VAL A 126 -34.78 14.85 5.46
N ASN A 127 -34.23 13.64 5.54
CA ASN A 127 -33.39 13.20 6.66
C ASN A 127 -31.90 13.21 6.27
N THR A 128 -31.57 12.98 5.00
CA THR A 128 -30.18 12.87 4.52
C THR A 128 -29.75 14.01 3.60
N ALA A 129 -30.68 14.84 3.12
CA ALA A 129 -30.38 15.95 2.23
C ALA A 129 -29.47 16.99 2.90
N ASP A 130 -28.46 17.42 2.17
CA ASP A 130 -27.61 18.54 2.52
C ASP A 130 -28.33 19.89 2.33
N LEU A 131 -27.69 20.98 2.77
CA LEU A 131 -28.26 22.32 2.75
C LEU A 131 -28.67 22.77 1.34
N ALA A 132 -27.85 22.52 0.31
CA ALA A 132 -28.16 22.94 -1.05
C ALA A 132 -29.26 22.09 -1.69
N GLN A 133 -29.35 20.80 -1.33
CA GLN A 133 -30.45 19.94 -1.71
C GLN A 133 -31.78 20.48 -1.21
N LEU A 134 -31.83 20.91 0.06
CA LEU A 134 -33.04 21.51 0.62
C LEU A 134 -33.38 22.84 -0.04
N GLU A 135 -32.38 23.67 -0.36
CA GLU A 135 -32.57 24.93 -1.08
C GLU A 135 -33.08 24.77 -2.52
N SER A 136 -32.87 23.60 -3.12
CA SER A 136 -33.41 23.31 -4.46
C SER A 136 -34.93 23.12 -4.48
N LEU A 137 -35.57 22.98 -3.31
CA LEU A 137 -37.02 22.84 -3.19
C LEU A 137 -37.74 24.19 -3.39
N PRO A 138 -38.87 24.22 -4.11
CA PRO A 138 -39.62 25.45 -4.35
C PRO A 138 -40.10 26.07 -3.02
N GLY A 139 -39.68 27.31 -2.77
CA GLY A 139 -40.06 28.05 -1.56
C GLY A 139 -39.24 27.73 -0.30
N ILE A 140 -38.19 26.91 -0.41
CA ILE A 140 -37.20 26.66 0.65
C ILE A 140 -35.93 27.43 0.33
N GLY A 141 -35.71 28.53 1.04
CA GLY A 141 -34.46 29.29 0.98
C GLY A 141 -33.44 28.86 2.04
N PRO A 142 -32.25 29.49 2.08
CA PRO A 142 -31.15 29.12 2.99
C PRO A 142 -31.56 29.08 4.46
N THR A 143 -32.38 30.06 4.90
CA THR A 143 -32.88 30.12 6.27
C THR A 143 -33.75 28.91 6.64
N LEU A 144 -34.59 28.45 5.72
CA LEU A 144 -35.50 27.32 5.97
C LEU A 144 -34.78 25.98 5.80
N ALA A 145 -33.86 25.89 4.84
CA ALA A 145 -32.98 24.73 4.70
C ALA A 145 -32.18 24.50 5.98
N GLN A 146 -31.59 25.55 6.55
CA GLN A 146 -30.89 25.47 7.83
C GLN A 146 -31.85 25.08 8.97
N ALA A 147 -33.04 25.67 9.05
CA ALA A 147 -34.02 25.30 10.08
C ALA A 147 -34.45 23.82 10.01
N ILE A 148 -34.52 23.25 8.80
CA ILE A 148 -34.79 21.81 8.61
C ILE A 148 -33.62 20.97 9.14
N LEU A 149 -32.37 21.36 8.87
CA LEU A 149 -31.19 20.67 9.41
C LEU A 149 -31.14 20.76 10.94
N ASP A 150 -31.36 21.94 11.49
CA ASP A 150 -31.37 22.18 12.93
C ASP A 150 -32.47 21.38 13.62
N TYR A 151 -33.64 21.24 12.98
CA TYR A 151 -34.71 20.40 13.50
C TYR A 151 -34.29 18.94 13.65
N ARG A 152 -33.60 18.37 12.65
CA ARG A 152 -33.10 16.98 12.70
C ARG A 152 -32.16 16.75 13.87
N VAL A 153 -31.29 17.72 14.14
CA VAL A 153 -30.31 17.65 15.22
C VAL A 153 -30.97 17.74 16.58
N ASN A 154 -31.95 18.63 16.73
CA ASN A 154 -32.56 18.94 18.03
C ASN A 154 -33.73 18.01 18.41
N TYR A 155 -34.50 17.54 17.42
CA TYR A 155 -35.73 16.77 17.64
C TYR A 155 -35.69 15.37 17.03
N GLY A 156 -34.61 15.02 16.33
CA GLY A 156 -34.45 13.74 15.64
C GLY A 156 -34.97 13.74 14.21
N PRO A 157 -34.83 12.61 13.49
CA PRO A 157 -35.23 12.51 12.09
C PRO A 157 -36.76 12.62 11.91
N PHE A 158 -37.17 13.13 10.74
CA PHE A 158 -38.56 13.15 10.33
C PHE A 158 -39.06 11.73 10.06
N THR A 159 -40.17 11.35 10.68
CA THR A 159 -40.82 10.04 10.48
C THR A 159 -41.79 10.01 9.32
N ARG A 160 -42.40 11.16 8.99
CA ARG A 160 -43.29 11.33 7.85
C ARG A 160 -42.97 12.62 7.11
N ILE A 161 -43.37 12.72 5.85
CA ILE A 161 -43.15 13.94 5.05
C ILE A 161 -43.87 15.17 5.62
N GLU A 162 -45.01 14.98 6.27
CA GLU A 162 -45.79 16.07 6.89
C GLU A 162 -45.09 16.64 8.13
N ASP A 163 -44.16 15.88 8.75
CA ASP A 163 -43.42 16.34 9.91
C ASP A 163 -42.52 17.54 9.59
N VAL A 164 -42.21 17.80 8.32
CA VAL A 164 -41.48 18.99 7.88
C VAL A 164 -42.23 20.29 8.25
N MET A 165 -43.55 20.24 8.42
CA MET A 165 -44.34 21.39 8.89
C MET A 165 -44.10 21.76 10.36
N LYS A 166 -43.44 20.88 11.14
CA LYS A 166 -43.02 21.19 12.52
C LYS A 166 -41.83 22.16 12.54
N VAL A 167 -41.16 22.36 11.40
CA VAL A 167 -40.08 23.33 11.25
C VAL A 167 -40.66 24.74 11.17
N GLN A 168 -40.16 25.63 12.03
CA GLN A 168 -40.61 27.01 12.07
C GLN A 168 -40.40 27.69 10.71
N GLY A 169 -41.49 28.18 10.10
CA GLY A 169 -41.47 28.84 8.80
C GLY A 169 -41.82 27.95 7.60
N VAL A 170 -42.03 26.64 7.81
CA VAL A 170 -42.63 25.74 6.81
C VAL A 170 -44.12 25.54 7.13
N GLY A 171 -44.98 26.36 6.52
CA GLY A 171 -46.43 26.23 6.64
C GLY A 171 -47.05 25.35 5.55
N GLN A 172 -48.38 25.15 5.60
CA GLN A 172 -49.14 24.32 4.65
C GLN A 172 -48.82 24.66 3.19
N ALA A 173 -48.80 25.95 2.83
CA ALA A 173 -48.56 26.39 1.46
C ALA A 173 -47.20 25.95 0.91
N LYS A 174 -46.16 25.94 1.76
CA LYS A 174 -44.82 25.49 1.37
C LYS A 174 -44.73 23.97 1.34
N PHE A 175 -45.36 23.30 2.29
CA PHE A 175 -45.45 21.84 2.31
C PHE A 175 -46.14 21.32 1.03
N GLU A 176 -47.27 21.89 0.64
CA GLU A 176 -47.98 21.53 -0.60
C GLU A 176 -47.11 21.67 -1.85
N ALA A 177 -46.22 22.68 -1.89
CA ALA A 177 -45.32 22.91 -3.01
C ALA A 177 -44.18 21.87 -3.10
N ILE A 178 -43.81 21.26 -1.97
CA ILE A 178 -42.66 20.36 -1.89
C ILE A 178 -43.03 18.89 -1.63
N LYS A 179 -44.27 18.58 -1.24
CA LYS A 179 -44.68 17.23 -0.78
C LYS A 179 -44.38 16.11 -1.78
N ASP A 180 -44.49 16.42 -3.08
CA ASP A 180 -44.24 15.46 -4.17
C ASP A 180 -42.75 15.38 -4.56
N LEU A 181 -41.92 16.26 -3.97
CA LEU A 181 -40.49 16.37 -4.20
C LEU A 181 -39.66 15.89 -3.01
N ILE A 182 -40.29 15.47 -1.89
CA ILE A 182 -39.59 15.08 -0.67
C ILE A 182 -39.94 13.67 -0.21
N THR A 183 -39.01 13.00 0.47
CA THR A 183 -39.19 11.67 1.09
C THR A 183 -38.48 11.59 2.45
N VAL A 184 -38.84 10.63 3.31
CA VAL A 184 -38.18 10.38 4.61
C VAL A 184 -37.38 9.06 4.66
N GLY A 185 -37.39 8.26 3.57
CA GLY A 185 -36.74 6.94 3.44
C GLY A 185 -37.73 5.76 3.54
N THR A 186 -37.47 4.55 3.00
CA THR A 186 -36.28 3.97 2.34
C THR A 186 -36.60 3.67 0.86
N SER A 187 -35.76 4.11 -0.08
CA SER A 187 -35.77 3.50 -1.42
C SER A 187 -34.77 2.33 -1.38
N PRO A 188 -35.14 1.12 -1.84
CA PRO A 188 -34.23 -0.01 -1.96
C PRO A 188 -33.06 0.28 -2.91
#